data_AF-A0A087TN72-F1
#
_entry.id   AF-A0A087TN72-F1
#
_cell.length_a   1.000
_cell.length_b   1.000
_cell.length_c   1.000
_cell.angle_alpha   90.00
_cell.angle_beta   90.00
_cell.angle_gamma   90.00
#
_symmetry.space_group_name_H-M   'P 1'
#
loop_
_entity.id
_entity.type
_entity.pdbx_description
1 polymer ?
#
loop_
_entity_poly.entity_id
_entity_poly.type
_entity_poly.pdbx_seq_one_letter_code
_entity_poly.pdbx_strand_id
1 'polypeptide(L)'
;MHKMLDENTIDQYLEKHPSMSSFLHRLKNAGKKMFLITNSPFKFVDNGMKYMIGPNWADLFEVIVVQARKPKFFTDQSRPFRIYDVHTKSQLWERVVSLDKGCVYMEGNLKELQRLTGWYGNSVLYFGDQIYSDLADLTLHHGWRTGAIIYELSNEINILNSEEFRHDVGWLQTLQHIIEEMTLKNLMRS
;
A
#
# COMPACT_ATOMS: atom_id res chain seq x y z
N MET A 1 -17.15 7.58 -5.87
CA MET A 1 -15.71 7.79 -5.63
C MET A 1 -14.87 7.86 -6.92
N HIS A 2 -14.79 6.84 -7.79
CA HIS A 2 -13.94 6.90 -9.00
C HIS A 2 -14.34 7.93 -10.10
N LYS A 3 -15.51 8.57 -9.99
CA LYS A 3 -15.93 9.70 -10.83
C LYS A 3 -15.52 11.09 -10.28
N MET A 4 -14.89 11.16 -9.10
CA MET A 4 -14.68 12.42 -8.36
C MET A 4 -13.28 13.03 -8.49
N LEU A 5 -12.30 12.31 -9.06
CA LEU A 5 -10.97 12.86 -9.35
C LEU A 5 -10.83 13.13 -10.85
N ASP A 6 -11.54 14.17 -11.30
CA ASP A 6 -11.18 14.82 -12.55
C ASP A 6 -10.05 15.83 -12.26
N GLU A 7 -9.31 16.25 -13.29
CA GLU A 7 -8.10 17.09 -13.15
C GLU A 7 -8.34 18.38 -12.35
N ASN A 8 -9.59 18.85 -12.30
CA ASN A 8 -10.00 20.11 -11.65
C ASN A 8 -10.33 19.98 -10.15
N THR A 9 -10.45 18.77 -9.61
CA THR A 9 -10.80 18.54 -8.20
C THR A 9 -9.71 17.81 -7.43
N ILE A 10 -8.65 17.38 -8.11
CA ILE A 10 -7.67 16.46 -7.55
C ILE A 10 -6.85 17.07 -6.42
N ASP A 11 -6.59 18.37 -6.48
CA ASP A 11 -5.90 19.17 -5.47
C ASP A 11 -6.66 19.26 -4.14
N GLN A 12 -7.99 19.07 -4.16
CA GLN A 12 -8.83 19.09 -2.96
C GLN A 12 -8.80 17.76 -2.19
N TYR A 13 -8.41 16.67 -2.85
CA TYR A 13 -8.45 15.31 -2.28
C TYR A 13 -7.06 14.66 -2.17
N LEU A 14 -6.06 15.13 -2.93
CA LEU A 14 -4.69 14.64 -2.88
C LEU A 14 -3.74 15.72 -2.39
N GLU A 15 -3.11 15.44 -1.25
CA GLU A 15 -2.02 16.26 -0.75
C GLU A 15 -0.73 15.94 -1.52
N LYS A 16 -0.17 16.95 -2.19
CA LYS A 16 1.08 16.82 -2.94
C LYS A 16 2.28 17.09 -2.04
N HIS A 17 2.97 16.03 -1.62
CA HIS A 17 4.21 16.19 -0.87
C HIS A 17 5.40 16.51 -1.81
N PRO A 18 6.12 17.64 -1.64
CA PRO A 18 7.18 18.09 -2.57
C PRO A 18 8.30 17.06 -2.77
N SER A 19 8.65 16.32 -1.72
CA SER A 19 9.75 15.35 -1.75
C SER A 19 9.38 14.00 -2.41
N MET A 20 8.10 13.73 -2.69
CA MET A 20 7.67 12.43 -3.19
C MET A 20 8.28 12.10 -4.56
N SER A 21 8.21 13.05 -5.49
CA SER A 21 8.82 12.88 -6.82
C SER A 21 10.32 12.64 -6.72
N SER A 22 11.02 13.48 -5.94
CA SER A 22 12.47 13.36 -5.70
C SER A 22 12.84 12.00 -5.09
N PHE A 23 12.02 11.48 -4.17
CA PHE A 23 12.23 10.18 -3.54
C PHE A 23 12.17 9.03 -4.56
N LEU A 24 11.13 8.99 -5.40
CA LEU A 24 10.99 7.96 -6.42
C LEU A 24 12.10 8.02 -7.48
N HIS A 25 12.46 9.22 -7.91
CA HIS A 25 13.61 9.41 -8.81
C HIS A 25 14.92 8.94 -8.17
N ARG A 26 15.14 9.19 -6.88
CA ARG A 26 16.31 8.68 -6.15
C ARG A 26 16.35 7.15 -6.11
N LEU A 27 15.22 6.49 -5.90
CA LEU A 27 15.14 5.02 -5.95
C LEU A 27 15.49 4.47 -7.34
N LYS A 28 14.91 5.07 -8.39
CA LYS A 28 15.21 4.71 -9.78
C LYS A 28 16.70 4.89 -10.09
N ASN A 29 17.28 6.02 -9.72
CA ASN A 29 18.70 6.33 -9.94
C ASN A 29 19.64 5.40 -9.16
N ALA A 30 19.17 4.85 -8.03
CA ALA A 30 19.88 3.82 -7.27
C ALA A 30 19.72 2.40 -7.86
N GLY A 31 19.13 2.27 -9.06
CA GLY A 31 18.94 0.99 -9.76
C GLY A 31 17.84 0.11 -9.15
N LYS A 32 16.94 0.67 -8.34
CA LYS A 32 15.81 -0.08 -7.79
C LYS A 32 14.71 -0.22 -8.85
N LYS A 33 14.24 -1.45 -9.05
CA LYS A 33 13.06 -1.74 -9.87
C LYS A 33 11.81 -1.52 -9.02
N MET A 34 10.91 -0.69 -9.51
CA MET A 34 9.68 -0.34 -8.81
C MET A 34 8.47 -0.92 -9.56
N PHE A 35 7.41 -1.24 -8.83
CA PHE A 35 6.16 -1.70 -9.42
C PHE A 35 4.97 -1.09 -8.67
N LEU A 36 3.84 -0.98 -9.36
CA LEU A 36 2.60 -0.44 -8.82
C LEU A 36 1.48 -1.47 -8.98
N ILE A 37 0.78 -1.79 -7.89
CA ILE A 37 -0.38 -2.69 -7.89
C ILE A 37 -1.53 -1.99 -7.17
N THR A 38 -2.60 -1.71 -7.90
CA THR A 38 -3.75 -0.96 -7.38
C THR A 38 -5.09 -1.58 -7.79
N ASN A 39 -6.09 -1.43 -6.93
CA ASN A 39 -7.47 -1.82 -7.23
C ASN A 39 -8.20 -0.78 -8.10
N SER A 40 -7.64 0.42 -8.20
CA SER A 40 -8.24 1.52 -8.95
C SER A 40 -8.09 1.33 -10.48
N PRO A 41 -9.03 1.88 -11.27
CA PRO A 41 -8.91 1.94 -12.72
C PRO A 41 -7.73 2.83 -13.17
N PHE A 42 -7.17 2.55 -14.35
CA PHE A 42 -6.01 3.30 -14.88
C PHE A 42 -6.26 4.81 -14.96
N LYS A 43 -7.42 5.26 -15.47
CA LYS A 43 -7.73 6.71 -15.58
C LYS A 43 -7.56 7.45 -14.24
N PHE A 44 -8.01 6.83 -13.15
CA PHE A 44 -7.91 7.40 -11.81
C PHE A 44 -6.45 7.50 -11.34
N VAL A 45 -5.68 6.43 -11.57
CA VAL A 45 -4.27 6.34 -11.22
C VAL A 45 -3.45 7.35 -12.03
N ASP A 46 -3.68 7.41 -13.33
CA ASP A 46 -2.97 8.30 -14.25
C ASP A 46 -3.16 9.77 -13.87
N ASN A 47 -4.40 10.21 -13.60
CA ASN A 47 -4.68 11.57 -13.14
C ASN A 47 -3.95 11.89 -11.82
N GLY A 48 -4.04 11.00 -10.82
CA GLY A 48 -3.37 11.20 -9.52
C GLY A 48 -1.85 11.24 -9.63
N MET A 49 -1.26 10.30 -10.37
CA MET A 49 0.19 10.21 -10.53
C MET A 49 0.75 11.37 -11.36
N LYS A 50 0.01 11.85 -12.36
CA LYS A 50 0.34 13.08 -13.11
C LYS A 50 0.39 14.30 -12.22
N TYR A 51 -0.59 14.44 -11.32
CA TYR A 51 -0.62 15.54 -10.37
C TYR A 51 0.53 15.47 -9.35
N MET A 52 0.77 14.29 -8.77
CA MET A 52 1.79 14.11 -7.73
C MET A 52 3.22 14.17 -8.25
N ILE A 53 3.52 13.48 -9.35
CA ILE A 53 4.88 13.23 -9.84
C ILE A 53 5.14 13.96 -11.16
N GLY A 54 4.20 13.89 -12.09
CA GLY A 54 4.30 14.49 -13.43
C GLY A 54 3.87 13.55 -14.56
N PRO A 55 3.89 14.01 -15.82
CA PRO A 55 3.38 13.26 -16.98
C PRO A 55 4.08 11.93 -17.25
N ASN A 56 5.38 11.83 -16.93
CA ASN A 56 6.21 10.66 -17.22
C ASN A 56 6.32 9.70 -16.01
N TRP A 57 5.33 9.71 -15.11
CA TRP A 57 5.36 8.89 -13.90
C TRP A 57 5.46 7.39 -14.22
N ALA A 58 4.87 6.93 -15.33
CA ALA A 58 4.85 5.53 -15.72
C ALA A 58 6.26 4.98 -15.94
N ASP A 59 7.21 5.80 -16.41
CA ASP A 59 8.61 5.39 -16.65
C ASP A 59 9.37 5.06 -15.37
N LEU A 60 8.85 5.47 -14.21
CA LEU A 60 9.43 5.14 -12.91
C LEU A 60 9.20 3.67 -12.56
N PHE A 61 8.14 3.06 -13.07
CA PHE A 61 7.74 1.71 -12.73
C PHE A 61 8.10 0.74 -13.86
N GLU A 62 8.62 -0.42 -13.48
CA GLU A 62 8.88 -1.54 -14.40
C GLU A 62 7.58 -2.30 -14.70
N VAL A 63 6.68 -2.38 -13.72
CA VAL A 63 5.39 -3.05 -13.85
C VAL A 63 4.29 -2.20 -13.24
N ILE A 64 3.22 -1.98 -13.99
CA ILE A 64 2.02 -1.26 -13.53
C ILE A 64 0.83 -2.20 -13.68
N VAL A 65 0.16 -2.51 -12.57
CA VAL A 65 -1.03 -3.36 -12.51
C VAL A 65 -2.18 -2.56 -11.92
N VAL A 66 -3.23 -2.37 -12.72
CA VAL A 66 -4.48 -1.71 -12.32
C VAL A 66 -5.60 -2.72 -12.14
N GLN A 67 -6.63 -2.37 -11.37
CA GLN A 67 -7.76 -3.26 -11.06
C GLN A 67 -7.31 -4.68 -10.60
N ALA A 68 -6.26 -4.74 -9.78
CA ALA A 68 -5.64 -5.99 -9.33
C ALA A 68 -6.58 -6.88 -8.49
N ARG A 69 -7.62 -6.30 -7.86
CA ARG A 69 -8.58 -6.97 -6.96
C ARG A 69 -7.93 -7.57 -5.70
N LYS A 70 -6.98 -6.86 -5.10
CA LYS A 70 -6.47 -7.13 -3.74
C LYS A 70 -7.67 -7.28 -2.76
N PRO A 71 -7.67 -8.27 -1.85
CA PRO A 71 -6.58 -9.20 -1.52
C PRO A 71 -6.45 -10.40 -2.47
N LYS A 72 -7.41 -10.63 -3.37
CA LYS A 72 -7.43 -11.81 -4.26
C LYS A 72 -6.21 -11.89 -5.17
N PHE A 73 -5.60 -10.76 -5.53
CA PHE A 73 -4.35 -10.76 -6.28
C PHE A 73 -3.24 -11.61 -5.62
N PHE A 74 -3.19 -11.61 -4.28
CA PHE A 74 -2.17 -12.33 -3.51
C PHE A 74 -2.58 -13.77 -3.20
N THR A 75 -3.87 -14.03 -3.02
CA THR A 75 -4.38 -15.34 -2.58
C THR A 75 -4.88 -16.23 -3.72
N ASP A 76 -5.44 -15.65 -4.79
CA ASP A 76 -6.05 -16.35 -5.91
C ASP A 76 -5.08 -16.45 -7.10
N GLN A 77 -4.89 -17.67 -7.61
CA GLN A 77 -3.99 -17.96 -8.73
C GLN A 77 -4.73 -18.16 -10.06
N SER A 78 -6.05 -18.03 -10.08
CA SER A 78 -6.89 -18.40 -11.24
C SER A 78 -6.91 -17.36 -12.36
N ARG A 79 -6.59 -16.10 -12.06
CA ARG A 79 -6.73 -14.99 -13.03
C ARG A 79 -5.40 -14.61 -13.68
N PRO A 80 -5.28 -14.71 -15.02
CA PRO A 80 -4.08 -14.28 -15.72
C PRO A 80 -4.04 -12.76 -15.84
N PHE A 81 -2.85 -12.23 -16.11
CA PHE A 81 -2.71 -10.83 -16.52
C PHE A 81 -3.37 -10.57 -17.87
N ARG A 82 -3.89 -9.34 -18.02
CA ARG A 82 -4.37 -8.79 -19.29
C ARG A 82 -3.68 -7.47 -19.58
N ILE A 83 -3.54 -7.12 -20.85
CA ILE A 83 -3.00 -5.81 -21.25
C ILE A 83 -4.13 -4.79 -21.25
N TYR A 84 -3.93 -3.66 -20.60
CA TYR A 84 -4.79 -2.49 -20.72
C TYR A 84 -4.27 -1.60 -21.84
N ASP A 85 -5.06 -1.43 -22.89
CA ASP A 85 -4.77 -0.47 -23.94
C ASP A 85 -5.23 0.92 -23.50
N VAL A 86 -4.25 1.83 -23.35
CA VAL A 86 -4.48 3.20 -22.89
C VAL A 86 -5.21 4.04 -23.94
N HIS A 87 -5.03 3.75 -25.23
CA HIS A 87 -5.64 4.48 -26.34
C HIS A 87 -7.11 4.10 -26.53
N THR A 88 -7.39 2.81 -26.58
CA THR A 88 -8.78 2.30 -26.75
C THR A 88 -9.55 2.25 -25.44
N LYS A 89 -8.86 2.40 -24.29
CA LYS A 89 -9.42 2.24 -22.94
C LYS A 89 -10.09 0.88 -22.74
N SER A 90 -9.60 -0.14 -23.44
CA SER A 90 -10.13 -1.49 -23.41
C SER A 90 -9.08 -2.49 -22.94
N GLN A 91 -9.55 -3.64 -22.47
CA GLN A 91 -8.68 -4.77 -22.18
C GLN A 91 -8.43 -5.57 -23.46
N LEU A 92 -7.17 -5.89 -23.72
CA LEU A 92 -6.81 -6.88 -24.73
C LEU A 92 -6.91 -8.27 -24.10
N TRP A 93 -7.47 -9.21 -24.86
CA TRP A 93 -7.66 -10.60 -24.43
C TRP A 93 -6.45 -11.47 -24.69
N GLU A 94 -5.37 -10.89 -25.22
CA GLU A 94 -4.12 -11.58 -25.45
C GLU A 94 -3.49 -12.03 -24.14
N ARG A 95 -2.95 -13.25 -24.17
CA ARG A 95 -2.26 -13.81 -23.01
C ARG A 95 -0.94 -13.08 -22.83
N VAL A 96 -0.74 -12.53 -21.64
CA VAL A 96 0.52 -11.88 -21.26
C VAL A 96 1.61 -12.95 -21.06
N VAL A 97 2.66 -12.87 -21.88
CA VAL A 97 3.82 -13.79 -21.83
C VAL A 97 5.05 -13.15 -21.20
N SER A 98 5.15 -11.82 -21.25
CA SER A 98 6.20 -10.98 -20.67
C SER A 98 5.60 -9.73 -20.05
N LEU A 99 6.27 -9.20 -19.03
CA LEU A 99 5.96 -7.89 -18.46
C LEU A 99 6.98 -6.89 -19.00
N ASP A 100 6.51 -6.04 -19.91
CA ASP A 100 7.31 -5.07 -20.63
C ASP A 100 7.08 -3.67 -20.07
N LYS A 101 8.17 -2.91 -19.96
CA LYS A 101 8.12 -1.56 -19.43
C LYS A 101 7.30 -0.64 -20.35
N GLY A 102 6.47 0.20 -19.74
CA GLY A 102 5.57 1.11 -20.46
C GLY A 102 4.21 0.49 -20.79
N CYS A 103 4.05 -0.82 -20.60
CA CYS A 103 2.74 -1.47 -20.67
C CYS A 103 2.00 -1.38 -19.33
N VAL A 104 0.68 -1.26 -19.42
CA VAL A 104 -0.22 -1.28 -18.27
C VAL A 104 -0.96 -2.61 -18.26
N TYR A 105 -0.96 -3.29 -17.12
CA TYR A 105 -1.59 -4.59 -16.96
C TYR A 105 -2.83 -4.49 -16.07
N MET A 106 -3.76 -5.42 -16.26
CA MET A 106 -4.96 -5.57 -15.43
C MET A 106 -5.06 -6.96 -14.84
N GLU A 107 -5.78 -7.04 -13.72
CA GLU A 107 -6.00 -8.29 -13.00
C GLU A 107 -4.65 -8.97 -12.68
N GLY A 108 -4.52 -10.27 -12.96
CA GLY A 108 -3.33 -11.06 -12.67
C GLY A 108 -3.30 -11.60 -11.25
N ASN A 109 -2.16 -12.22 -10.92
CA ASN A 109 -1.91 -12.84 -9.64
C ASN A 109 -0.42 -12.76 -9.28
N LEU A 110 -0.13 -12.84 -7.99
CA LEU A 110 1.23 -12.75 -7.46
C LEU A 110 2.15 -13.85 -8.02
N LYS A 111 1.66 -15.09 -8.14
CA LYS A 111 2.48 -16.22 -8.62
C LYS A 111 2.98 -15.99 -10.04
N GLU A 112 2.12 -15.47 -10.91
CA GLU A 112 2.49 -15.13 -12.27
C GLU A 112 3.41 -13.91 -12.32
N LEU A 113 3.19 -12.90 -11.45
CA LEU A 113 4.10 -11.76 -11.33
C LEU A 113 5.51 -12.23 -10.98
N GLN A 114 5.63 -13.10 -9.98
CA GLN A 114 6.92 -13.65 -9.56
C GLN A 114 7.57 -14.47 -10.68
N ARG A 115 6.79 -15.31 -11.38
CA ARG A 115 7.26 -16.10 -12.53
C ARG A 115 7.80 -15.24 -13.67
N LEU A 116 7.14 -14.12 -13.98
CA LEU A 116 7.49 -13.26 -15.10
C LEU A 116 8.63 -12.29 -14.76
N THR A 117 8.70 -11.81 -13.52
CA THR A 117 9.71 -10.83 -13.09
C THR A 117 10.96 -11.47 -12.49
N GLY A 118 10.85 -12.70 -11.99
CA GLY A 118 11.89 -13.34 -11.19
C GLY A 118 12.05 -12.75 -9.78
N TRP A 119 11.09 -11.95 -9.31
CA TRP A 119 11.18 -11.30 -8.00
C TRP A 119 10.62 -12.19 -6.90
N TYR A 120 11.50 -12.74 -6.06
CA TYR A 120 11.14 -13.72 -5.03
C TYR A 120 11.63 -13.31 -3.63
N GLY A 121 10.86 -13.71 -2.62
CA GLY A 121 11.24 -13.65 -1.21
C GLY A 121 11.71 -12.26 -0.74
N ASN A 122 12.77 -12.26 0.06
CA ASN A 122 13.30 -11.07 0.76
C ASN A 122 13.90 -9.98 -0.15
N SER A 123 13.94 -10.20 -1.47
CA SER A 123 14.40 -9.20 -2.44
C SER A 123 13.35 -8.14 -2.76
N VAL A 124 12.09 -8.37 -2.36
CA VAL A 124 10.96 -7.50 -2.64
C VAL A 124 10.51 -6.79 -1.36
N LEU A 125 10.28 -5.49 -1.46
CA LEU A 125 9.67 -4.66 -0.43
C LEU A 125 8.35 -4.10 -0.97
N TYR A 126 7.23 -4.48 -0.36
CA TYR A 126 5.90 -4.00 -0.71
C TYR A 126 5.40 -2.99 0.32
N PHE A 127 4.89 -1.85 -0.15
CA PHE A 127 4.26 -0.85 0.70
C PHE A 127 2.75 -0.86 0.48
N GLY A 128 1.99 -0.85 1.57
CA GLY A 128 0.52 -0.81 1.55
C GLY A 128 -0.04 -0.09 2.76
N ASP A 129 -1.20 0.52 2.59
CA ASP A 129 -1.97 1.20 3.63
C ASP A 129 -2.91 0.24 4.37
N GLN A 130 -3.37 -0.81 3.69
CA GLN A 130 -4.29 -1.78 4.28
C GLN A 130 -3.56 -3.02 4.81
N ILE A 131 -3.24 -3.04 6.10
CA ILE A 131 -2.46 -4.11 6.75
C ILE A 131 -3.01 -5.51 6.43
N TYR A 132 -4.31 -5.71 6.56
CA TYR A 132 -4.93 -7.04 6.42
C TYR A 132 -5.07 -7.52 4.97
N SER A 133 -5.47 -6.65 4.06
CA SER A 133 -5.70 -7.03 2.65
C SER A 133 -4.42 -7.02 1.81
N ASP A 134 -3.41 -6.27 2.24
CA ASP A 134 -2.19 -6.08 1.46
C ASP A 134 -0.95 -6.77 2.07
N LEU A 135 -0.81 -6.89 3.40
CA LEU A 135 0.49 -7.21 4.01
C LEU A 135 0.55 -8.59 4.68
N ALA A 136 -0.54 -9.07 5.28
CA ALA A 136 -0.53 -10.31 6.07
C ALA A 136 -0.07 -11.52 5.25
N ASP A 137 -0.68 -11.76 4.10
CA ASP A 137 -0.36 -12.93 3.25
C ASP A 137 1.01 -12.81 2.58
N LEU A 138 1.46 -11.60 2.23
CA LEU A 138 2.75 -11.37 1.59
C LEU A 138 3.92 -11.75 2.52
N THR A 139 3.83 -11.37 3.78
CA THR A 139 4.85 -11.68 4.79
C THR A 139 4.81 -13.14 5.18
N LEU A 140 3.61 -13.68 5.44
CA LEU A 140 3.43 -15.04 5.96
C LEU A 140 3.70 -16.13 4.90
N HIS A 141 3.26 -15.92 3.65
CA HIS A 141 3.27 -16.98 2.63
C HIS A 141 4.30 -16.79 1.52
N HIS A 142 4.78 -15.55 1.31
CA HIS A 142 5.64 -15.24 0.16
C HIS A 142 7.01 -14.67 0.53
N GLY A 143 7.25 -14.42 1.83
CA GLY A 143 8.53 -13.95 2.35
C GLY A 143 8.94 -12.57 1.80
N TRP A 144 7.97 -11.77 1.35
CA TRP A 144 8.23 -10.39 0.96
C TRP A 144 8.39 -9.53 2.21
N ARG A 145 9.27 -8.52 2.15
CA ARG A 145 9.30 -7.50 3.19
C ARG A 145 8.11 -6.58 2.98
N THR A 146 7.43 -6.21 4.05
CA THR A 146 6.26 -5.32 3.99
C THR A 146 6.48 -4.06 4.82
N GLY A 147 6.11 -2.90 4.26
CA GLY A 147 6.00 -1.64 4.98
C GLY A 147 4.55 -1.20 5.04
N ALA A 148 4.01 -1.03 6.25
CA ALA A 148 2.68 -0.46 6.45
C ALA A 148 2.76 1.07 6.45
N ILE A 149 1.86 1.72 5.71
CA ILE A 149 1.68 3.17 5.74
C ILE A 149 0.43 3.45 6.57
N ILE A 150 0.59 4.03 7.75
CA ILE A 150 -0.52 4.33 8.68
C ILE A 150 -0.53 5.84 8.92
N TYR A 151 -1.53 6.53 8.39
CA TYR A 151 -1.58 7.99 8.45
C TYR A 151 -1.97 8.48 9.85
N GLU A 152 -2.92 7.76 10.46
CA GLU A 152 -3.49 8.02 11.78
C GLU A 152 -2.44 7.92 12.89
N LEU A 153 -1.39 7.11 12.68
CA LEU A 153 -0.32 6.89 13.65
C LEU A 153 0.41 8.20 14.00
N SER A 154 0.56 9.12 13.06
CA SER A 154 1.20 10.41 13.35
C SER A 154 0.40 11.24 14.36
N ASN A 155 -0.92 11.24 14.21
CA ASN A 155 -1.82 11.92 15.15
C ASN A 155 -1.84 11.20 16.50
N GLU A 156 -1.89 9.87 16.49
CA GLU A 156 -1.84 9.05 17.70
C GLU A 156 -0.55 9.28 18.49
N ILE A 157 0.61 9.31 17.85
CA ILE A 157 1.90 9.62 18.49
C ILE A 157 1.86 11.01 19.15
N ASN A 158 1.27 12.02 18.49
CA ASN A 158 1.16 13.35 19.06
C ASN A 158 0.26 13.38 20.30
N ILE A 159 -0.87 12.66 20.26
CA ILE A 159 -1.79 12.55 21.40
C ILE A 159 -1.12 11.79 22.56
N LEU A 160 -0.49 10.65 22.29
CA LEU A 160 0.21 9.83 23.29
C LEU A 160 1.35 10.59 23.97
N ASN A 161 2.00 11.51 23.27
CA ASN A 161 3.07 12.34 23.82
C ASN A 161 2.56 13.59 24.54
N SER A 162 1.27 13.91 24.47
CA SER A 162 0.70 15.06 25.16
C SER A 162 0.77 14.88 26.68
N GLU A 163 1.05 15.96 27.41
CA GLU A 163 1.20 15.91 28.87
C GLU A 163 -0.10 15.48 29.57
N GLU A 164 -1.24 15.98 29.08
CA GLU A 164 -2.58 15.64 29.58
C GLU A 164 -2.84 14.14 29.48
N PHE A 165 -2.68 13.55 28.30
CA PHE A 165 -2.90 12.12 28.09
C PHE A 165 -1.94 11.26 28.94
N ARG A 166 -0.67 11.66 29.03
CA ARG A 166 0.31 10.95 29.85
C ARG A 166 -0.02 10.99 31.34
N HIS A 167 -0.50 12.13 31.82
CA HIS A 167 -0.93 12.30 33.21
C HIS A 167 -2.15 11.43 33.52
N ASP A 168 -3.16 11.45 32.66
CA ASP A 168 -4.40 10.68 32.84
C ASP A 168 -4.14 9.17 32.79
N VAL A 169 -3.32 8.69 31.86
CA VAL A 169 -2.93 7.28 31.79
C VAL A 169 -2.13 6.87 33.02
N GLY A 170 -1.20 7.70 33.49
CA GLY A 170 -0.45 7.43 34.71
C GLY A 170 -1.36 7.30 35.94
N TRP A 171 -2.38 8.15 36.03
CA TRP A 171 -3.40 8.07 37.08
C TRP A 171 -4.23 6.79 36.99
N LEU A 172 -4.71 6.42 35.81
CA LEU A 172 -5.48 5.20 35.60
C LEU A 172 -4.67 3.95 35.93
N GLN A 173 -3.40 3.89 35.54
CA GLN A 173 -2.49 2.80 35.89
C GLN A 173 -2.29 2.68 37.40
N THR A 174 -2.16 3.82 38.10
CA THR A 174 -2.02 3.84 39.56
C THR A 174 -3.28 3.32 40.24
N LEU A 175 -4.47 3.75 39.80
CA LEU A 175 -5.74 3.27 40.32
C LEU A 175 -5.93 1.77 40.08
N GLN A 176 -5.62 1.31 38.87
CA GLN A 176 -5.67 -0.12 38.53
C GLN A 176 -4.78 -0.94 39.47
N HIS A 177 -3.55 -0.50 39.70
CA HIS A 177 -2.62 -1.17 40.60
C HIS A 177 -3.17 -1.27 42.04
N ILE A 178 -3.77 -0.19 42.57
CA ILE A 178 -4.38 -0.19 43.90
C ILE A 178 -5.55 -1.18 43.97
N ILE A 179 -6.40 -1.23 42.95
CA ILE A 179 -7.55 -2.14 42.89
C ILE A 179 -7.07 -3.59 42.85
N GLU A 180 -6.06 -3.89 42.04
CA GLU A 180 -5.45 -5.23 41.94
C GLU A 180 -4.88 -5.68 43.29
N GLU A 181 -4.12 -4.81 43.98
CA GLU A 181 -3.58 -5.11 45.31
C GLU A 181 -4.69 -5.40 46.33
N MET A 182 -5.74 -4.59 46.35
CA MET A 182 -6.87 -4.78 47.27
C MET A 182 -7.60 -6.09 47.00
N THR A 183 -7.78 -6.44 45.73
CA THR A 183 -8.44 -7.68 45.30
C THR A 183 -7.62 -8.90 45.70
N LEU A 184 -6.29 -8.88 45.52
CA LEU A 184 -5.43 -9.98 45.97
C LEU A 184 -5.36 -10.11 47.50
N LYS A 185 -5.32 -8.99 48.23
CA LYS A 185 -5.36 -9.00 49.70
C LYS A 185 -6.68 -9.58 50.23
N ASN A 186 -7.80 -9.37 49.54
CA ASN A 186 -9.09 -9.94 49.92
C ASN A 186 -9.20 -11.44 49.59
N LEU A 187 -8.65 -11.90 48.47
CA LEU A 187 -8.57 -13.33 48.12
C LEU A 187 -7.66 -14.14 49.06
N MET A 188 -6.61 -13.53 49.61
CA MET A 188 -5.71 -14.17 50.58
C MET A 188 -6.29 -14.21 52.01
N ARG A 189 -7.40 -13.51 52.27
CA ARG A 189 -8.08 -13.46 53.58
C ARG A 189 -9.30 -14.37 53.66
N SER A 190 -9.72 -14.99 52.56
CA SER A 190 -10.77 -16.03 52.48
C SER A 190 -10.16 -17.42 52.43
#